data_AF-A0A9C9N1Z0-F1
#
_entry.id   AF-A0A9C9N1Z0-F1
#
_cell.length_a   1.000
_cell.length_b   1.000
_cell.length_c   1.000
_cell.angle_alpha   90.00
_cell.angle_beta   90.00
_cell.angle_gamma   90.00
#
_symmetry.space_group_name_H-M   'P 1'
#
loop_
_entity.id
_entity.type
_entity.pdbx_description
1 polymer ?
#
loop_
_entity_poly.entity_id
_entity_poly.type
_entity_poly.pdbx_seq_one_letter_code
_entity_poly.pdbx_strand_id
1 'polypeptide(L)'
;VFTNYDSALEYKVAAALAAAGRVMENYYPELAEECLQTALQIWKNEQSHEPVISRCAYHPHNPLLQSLGAAVELYIATKDHDYLDYITSKLDGIKENAPQIIWMIARLLPSVEDQAFLDEFRQIVKQSKEQLATEGQKSPFGLPFYWHVWGVSWILQSMGVAFYYLHKAFPEIYEAELLYRVVHYVLGVHPGSSTSVISGVGAKSLTVAFGTNRADYSYIPGGGGSGPNLIRPDFPELKENFPFLWQQAEYVMPGAATYLFCVLAADSLLN
;
A
#
# COMPACT_ATOMS: atom_id res chain seq x y z
N VAL A 1 11.69 -25.11 10.33
CA VAL A 1 10.99 -23.86 9.95
C VAL A 1 11.92 -23.09 9.03
N PHE A 2 11.45 -22.70 7.83
CA PHE A 2 12.27 -22.17 6.73
C PHE A 2 12.23 -20.64 6.60
N THR A 3 11.69 -19.95 7.61
CA THR A 3 11.60 -18.49 7.67
C THR A 3 12.34 -17.98 8.90
N ASN A 4 13.06 -16.88 8.73
CA ASN A 4 13.69 -16.18 9.86
C ASN A 4 12.61 -15.39 10.58
N TYR A 5 12.50 -15.59 11.89
CA TYR A 5 11.59 -14.83 12.74
C TYR A 5 11.95 -13.33 12.72
N ASP A 6 10.93 -12.47 12.66
CA ASP A 6 11.06 -11.01 12.60
C ASP A 6 9.76 -10.36 13.09
N SER A 7 9.85 -9.52 14.13
CA SER A 7 8.66 -8.95 14.76
C SER A 7 7.86 -8.06 13.81
N ALA A 8 8.52 -7.35 12.90
CA ALA A 8 7.81 -6.50 11.95
C ALA A 8 7.00 -7.36 10.95
N LEU A 9 7.55 -8.50 10.53
CA LEU A 9 6.82 -9.47 9.71
C LEU A 9 5.62 -10.07 10.47
N GLU A 10 5.80 -10.46 11.74
CA GLU A 10 4.73 -11.01 12.57
C GLU A 10 3.57 -10.01 12.74
N TYR A 11 3.86 -8.74 13.03
CA TYR A 11 2.82 -7.70 13.07
C TYR A 11 2.08 -7.54 11.75
N LYS A 12 2.80 -7.61 10.61
CA LYS A 12 2.17 -7.55 9.29
C LYS A 12 1.25 -8.74 9.04
N VAL A 13 1.63 -9.93 9.51
CA VAL A 13 0.79 -11.14 9.45
C VAL A 13 -0.44 -10.97 10.34
N ALA A 14 -0.29 -10.47 11.57
CA ALA A 14 -1.41 -10.19 12.46
C ALA A 14 -2.42 -9.22 11.82
N ALA A 15 -1.93 -8.13 11.20
CA ALA A 15 -2.78 -7.19 10.48
C ALA A 15 -3.57 -7.87 9.34
N ALA A 16 -2.91 -8.70 8.54
CA ALA A 16 -3.53 -9.42 7.44
C ALA A 16 -4.59 -10.43 7.92
N LEU A 17 -4.30 -11.19 8.97
CA LEU A 17 -5.22 -12.17 9.56
C LEU A 17 -6.43 -11.48 10.20
N ALA A 18 -6.25 -10.38 10.92
CA ALA A 18 -7.35 -9.60 11.49
C ALA A 18 -8.28 -9.05 10.39
N ALA A 19 -7.70 -8.49 9.33
CA ALA A 19 -8.46 -8.00 8.18
C ALA A 19 -9.22 -9.12 7.45
N ALA A 20 -8.56 -10.26 7.23
CA ALA A 20 -9.15 -11.42 6.55
C ALA A 20 -10.29 -12.03 7.39
N GLY A 21 -10.08 -12.24 8.68
CA GLY A 21 -11.10 -12.77 9.59
C GLY A 21 -12.37 -11.94 9.56
N ARG A 22 -12.24 -10.61 9.70
CA ARG A 22 -13.37 -9.68 9.62
C ARG A 22 -14.15 -9.77 8.30
N VAL A 23 -13.46 -9.86 7.16
CA VAL A 23 -14.13 -9.87 5.84
C VAL A 23 -14.79 -11.21 5.53
N MET A 24 -14.26 -12.31 6.08
CA MET A 24 -14.74 -13.67 5.82
C MET A 24 -15.82 -14.16 6.79
N GLU A 25 -16.10 -13.45 7.89
CA GLU A 25 -17.01 -13.89 8.96
C GLU A 25 -18.34 -14.46 8.46
N ASN A 26 -18.98 -13.78 7.50
CA ASN A 26 -20.29 -14.19 6.96
C ASN A 26 -20.23 -15.32 5.90
N TYR A 27 -19.04 -15.73 5.48
CA TYR A 27 -18.83 -16.73 4.42
C TYR A 27 -18.14 -18.00 4.96
N TYR A 28 -17.16 -17.83 5.84
CA TYR A 28 -16.34 -18.89 6.42
C TYR A 28 -16.11 -18.62 7.92
N PRO A 29 -17.13 -18.74 8.77
CA PRO A 29 -17.07 -18.30 10.16
C PRO A 29 -15.96 -18.99 10.98
N GLU A 30 -15.76 -20.31 10.80
CA GLU A 30 -14.72 -21.06 11.51
C GLU A 30 -13.31 -20.58 11.14
N LEU A 31 -13.06 -20.38 9.83
CA LEU A 31 -11.77 -19.85 9.35
C LEU A 31 -11.57 -18.39 9.78
N ALA A 32 -12.65 -17.60 9.80
CA ALA A 32 -12.62 -16.22 10.24
C ALA A 32 -12.23 -16.10 11.72
N GLU A 33 -12.81 -16.96 12.57
CA GLU A 33 -12.47 -17.06 13.99
C GLU A 33 -11.00 -17.50 14.17
N GLU A 34 -10.55 -18.52 13.44
CA GLU A 34 -9.16 -18.98 13.48
C GLU A 34 -8.18 -17.85 13.09
N CYS A 35 -8.47 -17.08 12.04
CA CYS A 35 -7.65 -15.94 11.63
C CYS A 35 -7.56 -14.89 12.75
N LEU A 36 -8.70 -14.51 13.32
CA LEU A 36 -8.75 -13.48 14.35
C LEU A 36 -8.03 -13.92 15.63
N GLN A 37 -8.27 -15.15 16.11
CA GLN A 37 -7.60 -15.68 17.29
C GLN A 37 -6.08 -15.77 17.09
N THR A 38 -5.65 -16.17 15.89
CA THR A 38 -4.22 -16.20 15.54
C THR A 38 -3.62 -14.80 15.55
N ALA A 39 -4.30 -13.81 14.98
CA ALA A 39 -3.85 -12.42 14.99
C ALA A 39 -3.70 -11.87 16.43
N LEU A 40 -4.66 -12.15 17.31
CA LEU A 40 -4.62 -11.78 18.72
C LEU A 40 -3.44 -12.44 19.45
N GLN A 41 -3.19 -13.72 19.18
CA GLN A 41 -2.08 -14.46 19.79
C GLN A 41 -0.71 -13.94 19.32
N ILE A 42 -0.57 -13.60 18.02
CA ILE A 42 0.64 -12.95 17.49
C ILE A 42 0.85 -11.61 18.19
N TRP A 43 -0.18 -10.75 18.24
CA TRP A 43 -0.10 -9.45 18.92
C TRP A 43 0.37 -9.60 20.36
N LYS A 44 -0.27 -10.49 21.13
CA LYS A 44 0.09 -10.74 22.53
C LYS A 44 1.52 -11.24 22.69
N ASN A 45 1.98 -12.12 21.80
CA ASN A 45 3.36 -12.59 21.81
C ASN A 45 4.34 -11.45 21.54
N GLU A 46 4.15 -10.70 20.46
CA GLU A 46 5.06 -9.63 20.05
C GLU A 46 5.09 -8.44 21.03
N GLN A 47 4.02 -8.21 21.79
CA GLN A 47 4.00 -7.21 22.88
C GLN A 47 4.70 -7.69 24.16
N SER A 48 5.04 -8.98 24.27
CA SER A 48 5.64 -9.57 25.49
C SER A 48 7.17 -9.52 25.53
N HIS A 49 7.81 -9.08 24.46
CA HIS A 49 9.27 -9.02 24.35
C HIS A 49 9.70 -7.84 23.47
N GLU A 50 11.00 -7.51 23.54
CA GLU A 50 11.59 -6.52 22.64
C GLU A 50 11.53 -7.00 21.17
N PRO A 51 11.36 -6.08 20.20
CA PRO A 51 11.28 -6.46 18.79
C PRO A 51 12.54 -7.18 18.29
N VAL A 52 12.35 -8.32 17.62
CA VAL A 52 13.44 -9.04 16.96
C VAL A 52 13.52 -8.58 15.50
N ILE A 53 14.70 -8.10 15.11
CA ILE A 53 14.95 -7.58 13.77
C ILE A 53 15.87 -8.53 13.02
N SER A 54 15.38 -9.07 11.90
CA SER A 54 16.16 -9.90 10.99
C SER A 54 16.44 -9.16 9.68
N ARG A 55 17.70 -9.20 9.23
CA ARG A 55 18.12 -8.60 7.96
C ARG A 55 17.88 -9.56 6.81
N CYS A 56 16.64 -9.59 6.33
CA CYS A 56 16.25 -10.35 5.15
C CYS A 56 15.58 -9.42 4.13
N ALA A 57 15.75 -9.74 2.85
CA ALA A 57 14.97 -9.09 1.80
C ALA A 57 13.48 -9.33 2.07
N TYR A 58 12.64 -8.33 1.79
CA TYR A 58 11.18 -8.35 1.99
C TYR A 58 10.68 -8.35 3.44
N HIS A 59 11.55 -8.31 4.44
CA HIS A 59 11.12 -7.97 5.79
C HIS A 59 10.73 -6.48 5.83
N PRO A 60 9.64 -6.10 6.51
CA PRO A 60 9.20 -4.70 6.55
C PRO A 60 10.09 -3.79 7.42
N HIS A 61 11.03 -4.37 8.18
CA HIS A 61 12.08 -3.73 8.99
C HIS A 61 11.65 -2.86 10.17
N ASN A 62 10.56 -2.08 10.07
CA ASN A 62 10.13 -1.11 11.06
C ASN A 62 9.04 -1.71 11.96
N PRO A 63 9.36 -2.24 13.16
CA PRO A 63 8.39 -2.95 13.98
C PRO A 63 7.31 -2.02 14.51
N LEU A 64 7.62 -0.76 14.80
CA LEU A 64 6.65 0.24 15.26
C LEU A 64 5.60 0.56 14.18
N LEU A 65 6.04 0.75 12.93
CA LEU A 65 5.11 0.98 11.82
C LEU A 65 4.17 -0.22 11.63
N GLN A 66 4.72 -1.45 11.67
CA GLN A 66 3.92 -2.65 11.50
C GLN A 66 3.00 -2.91 12.69
N SER A 67 3.44 -2.63 13.93
CA SER A 67 2.59 -2.76 15.12
C SER A 67 1.44 -1.76 15.10
N LEU A 68 1.67 -0.51 14.65
CA LEU A 68 0.58 0.45 14.43
C LEU A 68 -0.42 -0.07 13.39
N GLY A 69 0.07 -0.63 12.28
CA GLY A 69 -0.79 -1.24 11.26
C GLY A 69 -1.61 -2.42 11.79
N ALA A 70 -1.00 -3.28 12.61
CA ALA A 70 -1.66 -4.40 13.27
C ALA A 70 -2.72 -3.93 14.27
N ALA A 71 -2.40 -2.94 15.12
CA ALA A 71 -3.34 -2.34 16.05
C ALA A 71 -4.56 -1.76 15.33
N VAL A 72 -4.36 -1.12 14.16
CA VAL A 72 -5.47 -0.59 13.35
C VAL A 72 -6.41 -1.71 12.90
N GLU A 73 -5.90 -2.78 12.30
CA GLU A 73 -6.78 -3.87 11.82
C GLU A 73 -7.41 -4.65 12.97
N LEU A 74 -6.70 -4.83 14.10
CA LEU A 74 -7.23 -5.46 15.30
C LEU A 74 -8.37 -4.62 15.90
N TYR A 75 -8.18 -3.31 16.08
CA TYR A 75 -9.26 -2.41 16.51
C TYR A 75 -10.49 -2.50 15.59
N ILE A 76 -10.28 -2.51 14.27
CA ILE A 76 -11.40 -2.59 13.32
C ILE A 76 -12.16 -3.91 13.45
N ALA A 77 -11.44 -5.01 13.69
CA ALA A 77 -12.01 -6.34 13.83
C ALA A 77 -12.69 -6.58 15.20
N THR A 78 -12.15 -6.06 16.29
CA THR A 78 -12.62 -6.38 17.66
C THR A 78 -13.39 -5.27 18.35
N LYS A 79 -13.16 -4.01 17.94
CA LYS A 79 -13.60 -2.79 18.67
C LYS A 79 -13.05 -2.67 20.08
N ASP A 80 -11.97 -3.38 20.39
CA ASP A 80 -11.29 -3.30 21.67
C ASP A 80 -10.46 -2.00 21.76
N HIS A 81 -10.78 -1.17 22.75
CA HIS A 81 -10.19 0.15 22.93
C HIS A 81 -8.72 0.10 23.34
N ASP A 82 -8.20 -1.02 23.84
CA ASP A 82 -6.77 -1.18 24.15
C ASP A 82 -5.89 -0.92 22.91
N TYR A 83 -6.36 -1.30 21.72
CA TYR A 83 -5.65 -1.04 20.46
C TYR A 83 -5.71 0.43 20.06
N LEU A 84 -6.83 1.10 20.33
CA LEU A 84 -6.99 2.52 20.06
C LEU A 84 -6.07 3.35 20.96
N ASP A 85 -6.04 3.01 22.25
CA ASP A 85 -5.16 3.62 23.26
C ASP A 85 -3.68 3.39 22.92
N TYR A 86 -3.33 2.18 22.43
CA TYR A 86 -1.99 1.92 21.92
C TYR A 86 -1.64 2.88 20.79
N ILE A 87 -2.52 3.08 19.80
CA ILE A 87 -2.26 3.96 18.65
C ILE A 87 -2.13 5.41 19.09
N THR A 88 -3.05 5.92 19.89
CA THR A 88 -3.05 7.34 20.34
C THR A 88 -1.84 7.65 21.22
N SER A 89 -1.34 6.67 21.98
CA SER A 89 -0.11 6.81 22.79
C SER A 89 1.18 6.98 21.97
N LYS A 90 1.14 6.75 20.64
CA LYS A 90 2.32 6.75 19.75
C LYS A 90 2.35 7.92 18.77
N LEU A 91 1.78 9.07 19.15
CA LEU A 91 1.71 10.26 18.27
C LEU A 91 3.05 10.65 17.65
N ASP A 92 4.14 10.68 18.42
CA ASP A 92 5.48 10.98 17.88
C ASP A 92 5.93 9.95 16.83
N GLY A 93 5.70 8.66 17.10
CA GLY A 93 5.95 7.59 16.14
C GLY A 93 5.10 7.72 14.87
N ILE A 94 3.84 8.13 15.00
CA ILE A 94 2.97 8.39 13.85
C ILE A 94 3.53 9.54 13.00
N LYS A 95 3.98 10.62 13.64
CA LYS A 95 4.56 11.78 12.98
C LYS A 95 5.85 11.43 12.22
N GLU A 96 6.76 10.68 12.85
CA GLU A 96 8.02 10.25 12.25
C GLU A 96 7.82 9.30 11.06
N ASN A 97 6.71 8.56 11.04
CA ASN A 97 6.40 7.58 10.02
C ASN A 97 5.37 8.08 8.98
N ALA A 98 4.95 9.35 9.05
CA ALA A 98 4.16 9.96 7.99
C ALA A 98 5.00 10.03 6.69
N PRO A 99 4.41 9.72 5.51
CA PRO A 99 3.00 9.46 5.23
C PRO A 99 2.56 7.97 5.33
N GLN A 100 3.45 7.05 5.69
CA GLN A 100 3.24 5.62 5.47
C GLN A 100 2.06 5.02 6.26
N ILE A 101 1.77 5.55 7.45
CA ILE A 101 0.76 5.00 8.37
C ILE A 101 -0.52 5.83 8.48
N ILE A 102 -0.48 7.10 8.09
CA ILE A 102 -1.58 8.05 8.37
C ILE A 102 -2.89 7.63 7.70
N TRP A 103 -2.84 6.99 6.53
CA TRP A 103 -4.06 6.52 5.86
C TRP A 103 -4.74 5.36 6.61
N MET A 104 -3.97 4.53 7.33
CA MET A 104 -4.53 3.45 8.15
C MET A 104 -5.25 4.04 9.36
N ILE A 105 -4.60 4.99 10.04
CA ILE A 105 -5.15 5.66 11.23
C ILE A 105 -6.35 6.54 10.87
N ALA A 106 -6.36 7.15 9.68
CA ALA A 106 -7.47 7.95 9.19
C ALA A 106 -8.82 7.18 9.18
N ARG A 107 -8.77 5.85 9.03
CA ARG A 107 -9.96 4.97 9.08
C ARG A 107 -10.59 4.88 10.47
N LEU A 108 -9.85 5.26 11.52
CA LEU A 108 -10.27 5.14 12.92
C LEU A 108 -10.71 6.46 13.54
N LEU A 109 -10.50 7.59 12.86
CA LEU A 109 -10.78 8.91 13.44
C LEU A 109 -12.19 9.07 14.01
N PRO A 110 -13.27 8.51 13.39
CA PRO A 110 -14.60 8.59 13.98
C PRO A 110 -14.74 7.93 15.36
N SER A 111 -13.80 7.06 15.73
CA SER A 111 -13.74 6.38 17.02
C SER A 111 -12.83 7.06 18.05
N VAL A 112 -12.05 8.07 17.66
CA VAL A 112 -11.12 8.76 18.56
C VAL A 112 -11.84 9.93 19.22
N GLU A 113 -11.88 9.93 20.56
CA GLU A 113 -12.52 11.00 21.35
C GLU A 113 -11.53 12.11 21.76
N ASP A 114 -10.22 11.82 21.75
CA ASP A 114 -9.19 12.77 22.13
C ASP A 114 -9.02 13.87 21.07
N GLN A 115 -9.58 15.05 21.36
CA GLN A 115 -9.50 16.21 20.48
C GLN A 115 -8.08 16.71 20.25
N ALA A 116 -7.19 16.60 21.24
CA ALA A 116 -5.80 17.05 21.10
C ALA A 116 -5.06 16.14 20.10
N PHE A 117 -5.28 14.82 20.19
CA PHE A 117 -4.78 13.88 19.19
C PHE A 117 -5.34 14.18 17.79
N LEU A 118 -6.65 14.40 17.67
CA LEU A 118 -7.29 14.70 16.37
C LEU A 118 -6.71 15.96 15.72
N ASP A 119 -6.50 17.02 16.50
CA ASP A 119 -5.96 18.29 16.01
C ASP A 119 -4.51 18.12 15.54
N GLU A 120 -3.66 17.45 16.32
CA GLU A 120 -2.28 17.14 15.96
C GLU A 120 -2.20 16.21 14.74
N PHE A 121 -3.02 15.16 14.71
CA PHE A 121 -3.09 14.25 13.57
C PHE A 121 -3.48 14.98 12.29
N ARG A 122 -4.44 15.91 12.36
CA ARG A 122 -4.80 16.75 11.22
C ARG A 122 -3.63 17.62 10.74
N GLN A 123 -2.77 18.12 11.64
CA GLN A 123 -1.56 18.84 11.23
C GLN A 123 -0.55 17.92 10.53
N ILE A 124 -0.36 16.69 11.03
CA ILE A 124 0.49 15.69 10.38
C ILE A 124 0.00 15.41 8.95
N VAL A 125 -1.32 15.25 8.76
CA VAL A 125 -1.93 15.03 7.44
C VAL A 125 -1.68 16.22 6.50
N LYS A 126 -1.82 17.47 6.98
CA LYS A 126 -1.52 18.68 6.18
C LYS A 126 -0.06 18.75 5.76
N GLN A 127 0.86 18.57 6.71
CA GLN A 127 2.31 18.59 6.43
C GLN A 127 2.68 17.51 5.41
N SER A 128 2.09 16.31 5.56
CA SER A 128 2.26 15.23 4.59
C SER A 128 1.76 15.61 3.19
N LYS A 129 0.63 16.32 3.07
CA LYS A 129 0.12 16.82 1.78
C LYS A 129 1.01 17.89 1.16
N GLU A 130 1.60 18.78 1.95
CA GLU A 130 2.54 19.79 1.46
C GLU A 130 3.83 19.15 0.91
N GLN A 131 4.37 18.16 1.62
CA GLN A 131 5.50 17.36 1.14
C GLN A 131 5.14 16.63 -0.15
N LEU A 132 3.96 16.00 -0.21
CA LEU A 132 3.46 15.33 -1.41
C LEU A 132 3.37 16.29 -2.61
N ALA A 133 2.86 17.50 -2.41
CA ALA A 133 2.73 18.51 -3.46
C ALA A 133 4.10 18.97 -3.96
N THR A 134 5.07 19.16 -3.06
CA THR A 134 6.45 19.54 -3.40
C THR A 134 7.13 18.46 -4.25
N GLU A 135 6.98 17.19 -3.87
CA GLU A 135 7.53 16.08 -4.64
C GLU A 135 6.79 15.88 -5.97
N GLY A 136 5.47 16.09 -5.99
CA GLY A 136 4.65 16.02 -7.19
C GLY A 136 5.01 17.06 -8.25
N GLN A 137 5.53 18.24 -7.87
CA GLN A 137 6.01 19.26 -8.82
C GLN A 137 7.25 18.84 -9.61
N LYS A 138 8.00 17.83 -9.14
CA LYS A 138 9.17 17.28 -9.85
C LYS A 138 8.77 16.36 -11.00
N SER A 139 7.46 16.11 -11.16
CA SER A 139 6.91 15.16 -12.11
C SER A 139 5.81 15.82 -12.94
N PRO A 140 5.81 15.65 -14.28
CA PRO A 140 4.72 16.15 -15.12
C PRO A 140 3.38 15.41 -14.85
N PHE A 141 3.41 14.30 -14.13
CA PHE A 141 2.23 13.49 -13.80
C PHE A 141 1.53 13.95 -12.50
N GLY A 142 2.08 14.94 -11.80
CA GLY A 142 1.49 15.46 -10.57
C GLY A 142 1.41 14.44 -9.43
N LEU A 143 2.35 13.48 -9.44
CA LEU A 143 2.58 12.44 -8.43
C LEU A 143 4.06 12.45 -8.04
N PRO A 144 4.41 12.15 -6.77
CA PRO A 144 5.79 11.94 -6.38
C PRO A 144 6.41 10.88 -7.26
N PHE A 145 7.50 11.24 -7.91
CA PHE A 145 8.13 10.37 -8.86
C PHE A 145 9.60 10.25 -8.52
N TYR A 146 9.94 9.10 -7.96
CA TYR A 146 11.31 8.74 -7.61
C TYR A 146 11.81 7.76 -8.67
N TRP A 147 13.00 8.03 -9.20
CA TRP A 147 13.66 7.13 -10.14
C TRP A 147 14.11 5.86 -9.43
N HIS A 148 13.17 4.93 -9.25
CA HIS A 148 13.43 3.60 -8.74
C HIS A 148 13.83 2.67 -9.87
N VAL A 149 14.76 1.78 -9.57
CA VAL A 149 15.17 0.73 -10.50
C VAL A 149 14.04 -0.28 -10.74
N TRP A 150 13.08 -0.39 -9.82
CA TRP A 150 12.05 -1.44 -9.85
C TRP A 150 10.79 -1.01 -9.10
N GLY A 151 9.62 -1.27 -9.71
CA GLY A 151 8.33 -1.24 -9.02
C GLY A 151 7.65 0.13 -8.88
N VAL A 152 8.01 1.12 -9.71
CA VAL A 152 7.42 2.47 -9.61
C VAL A 152 5.90 2.47 -9.70
N SER A 153 5.32 1.63 -10.56
CA SER A 153 3.86 1.52 -10.68
C SER A 153 3.23 0.97 -9.42
N TRP A 154 3.84 -0.04 -8.79
CA TRP A 154 3.33 -0.64 -7.55
C TRP A 154 3.42 0.33 -6.37
N ILE A 155 4.47 1.14 -6.32
CA ILE A 155 4.62 2.20 -5.32
C ILE A 155 3.46 3.20 -5.46
N LEU A 156 3.22 3.70 -6.67
CA LEU A 156 2.12 4.64 -6.94
C LEU A 156 0.74 4.02 -6.65
N GLN A 157 0.52 2.75 -7.01
CA GLN A 157 -0.73 2.05 -6.66
C GLN A 157 -0.91 1.92 -5.14
N SER A 158 0.16 1.63 -4.40
CA SER A 158 0.12 1.58 -2.93
C SER A 158 -0.21 2.96 -2.34
N MET A 159 0.32 4.04 -2.94
CA MET A 159 -0.08 5.41 -2.59
C MET A 159 -1.54 5.69 -2.94
N GLY A 160 -2.07 5.14 -4.03
CA GLY A 160 -3.49 5.22 -4.39
C GLY A 160 -4.42 4.69 -3.31
N VAL A 161 -4.06 3.56 -2.67
CA VAL A 161 -4.79 3.05 -1.49
C VAL A 161 -4.81 4.09 -0.37
N ALA A 162 -3.65 4.68 -0.07
CA ALA A 162 -3.54 5.71 0.95
C ALA A 162 -4.35 6.96 0.61
N PHE A 163 -4.28 7.45 -0.62
CA PHE A 163 -5.03 8.61 -1.10
C PHE A 163 -6.53 8.42 -0.98
N TYR A 164 -7.05 7.23 -1.27
CA TYR A 164 -8.47 6.95 -1.10
C TYR A 164 -8.91 7.15 0.36
N TYR A 165 -8.25 6.52 1.32
CA TYR A 165 -8.64 6.64 2.73
C TYR A 165 -8.40 8.04 3.30
N LEU A 166 -7.33 8.72 2.87
CA LEU A 166 -7.07 10.12 3.25
C LEU A 166 -8.11 11.07 2.65
N HIS A 167 -8.55 10.86 1.40
CA HIS A 167 -9.64 11.63 0.80
C HIS A 167 -10.97 11.39 1.53
N LYS A 168 -11.28 10.14 1.91
CA LYS A 168 -12.51 9.83 2.66
C LYS A 168 -12.55 10.53 4.03
N ALA A 169 -11.40 10.67 4.69
CA ALA A 169 -11.31 11.31 6.01
C ALA A 169 -11.12 12.84 5.93
N PHE A 170 -10.39 13.33 4.93
CA PHE A 170 -9.99 14.73 4.78
C PHE A 170 -10.15 15.19 3.31
N PRO A 171 -11.37 15.23 2.76
CA PRO A 171 -11.59 15.58 1.36
C PRO A 171 -11.16 17.03 1.03
N GLU A 172 -11.05 17.89 2.03
CA GLU A 172 -10.56 19.26 1.90
C GLU A 172 -9.03 19.38 1.84
N ILE A 173 -8.30 18.34 2.23
CA ILE A 173 -6.82 18.29 2.21
C ILE A 173 -6.33 17.41 1.06
N TYR A 174 -6.95 16.24 0.88
CA TYR A 174 -6.59 15.27 -0.16
C TYR A 174 -7.67 15.22 -1.22
N GLU A 175 -7.38 15.74 -2.41
CA GLU A 175 -8.27 15.69 -3.56
C GLU A 175 -8.35 14.28 -4.18
N ALA A 176 -9.55 13.88 -4.63
CA ALA A 176 -9.78 12.60 -5.30
C ALA A 176 -8.92 12.43 -6.58
N GLU A 177 -8.57 13.55 -7.22
CA GLU A 177 -7.70 13.60 -8.39
C GLU A 177 -6.35 12.91 -8.20
N LEU A 178 -5.82 12.86 -6.96
CA LEU A 178 -4.58 12.12 -6.68
C LEU A 178 -4.72 10.62 -6.98
N LEU A 179 -5.86 10.01 -6.64
CA LEU A 179 -6.13 8.62 -6.96
C LEU A 179 -6.29 8.43 -8.48
N TYR A 180 -7.00 9.34 -9.15
CA TYR A 180 -7.21 9.26 -10.60
C TYR A 180 -5.90 9.34 -11.36
N ARG A 181 -4.97 10.20 -10.94
CA ARG A 181 -3.62 10.27 -11.52
C ARG A 181 -2.86 8.95 -11.39
N VAL A 182 -3.01 8.23 -10.27
CA VAL A 182 -2.40 6.90 -10.10
C VAL A 182 -2.97 5.92 -11.12
N VAL A 183 -4.30 5.92 -11.32
CA VAL A 183 -4.96 5.07 -12.33
C VAL A 183 -4.52 5.45 -13.75
N HIS A 184 -4.48 6.75 -14.08
CA HIS A 184 -3.99 7.24 -15.37
C HIS A 184 -2.55 6.81 -15.62
N TYR A 185 -1.68 6.92 -14.61
CA TYR A 185 -0.28 6.53 -14.72
C TYR A 185 -0.13 5.08 -15.13
N VAL A 186 -0.80 4.16 -14.44
CA VAL A 186 -0.69 2.71 -14.75
C VAL A 186 -1.39 2.32 -16.05
N LEU A 187 -2.31 3.15 -16.55
CA LEU A 187 -2.97 2.96 -17.84
C LEU A 187 -2.25 3.66 -19.00
N GLY A 188 -1.04 4.17 -18.79
CA GLY A 188 -0.14 4.65 -19.83
C GLY A 188 0.24 6.13 -19.77
N VAL A 189 -0.18 6.88 -18.75
CA VAL A 189 0.24 8.27 -18.54
C VAL A 189 1.53 8.30 -17.71
N HIS A 190 2.61 7.76 -18.29
CA HIS A 190 3.90 7.57 -17.61
C HIS A 190 5.08 7.85 -18.57
N PRO A 191 6.32 8.02 -18.08
CA PRO A 191 7.40 8.59 -18.91
C PRO A 191 8.02 7.62 -19.92
N GLY A 192 7.85 6.30 -19.78
CA GLY A 192 8.50 5.33 -20.66
C GLY A 192 7.82 5.11 -22.01
N SER A 193 6.50 5.28 -22.08
CA SER A 193 5.68 5.16 -23.30
C SER A 193 4.22 5.54 -22.98
N SER A 194 3.30 5.35 -23.93
CA SER A 194 1.83 5.46 -23.71
C SER A 194 1.15 4.10 -23.54
N THR A 195 1.89 3.08 -23.10
CA THR A 195 1.40 1.71 -22.96
C THR A 195 0.95 1.47 -21.53
N SER A 196 -0.24 0.92 -21.35
CA SER A 196 -0.70 0.47 -20.03
C SER A 196 0.23 -0.61 -19.48
N VAL A 197 0.65 -0.47 -18.22
CA VAL A 197 1.40 -1.51 -17.52
C VAL A 197 0.50 -2.62 -16.99
N ILE A 198 -0.82 -2.44 -17.11
CA ILE A 198 -1.82 -3.47 -16.79
C ILE A 198 -2.16 -4.24 -18.06
N SER A 199 -1.82 -5.52 -18.04
CA SER A 199 -1.82 -6.35 -19.23
C SER A 199 -3.25 -6.68 -19.69
N GLY A 200 -3.56 -6.42 -20.95
CA GLY A 200 -4.91 -6.59 -21.51
C GLY A 200 -5.89 -5.46 -21.17
N VAL A 201 -5.44 -4.36 -20.55
CA VAL A 201 -6.30 -3.20 -20.23
C VAL A 201 -5.77 -1.95 -20.93
N GLY A 202 -6.64 -1.24 -21.63
CA GLY A 202 -6.31 -0.06 -22.44
C GLY A 202 -6.13 -0.37 -23.92
N ALA A 203 -5.97 0.66 -24.76
CA ALA A 203 -5.82 0.50 -26.20
C ALA A 203 -4.49 -0.19 -26.60
N LYS A 204 -3.46 -0.01 -25.77
CA LYS A 204 -2.16 -0.67 -25.88
C LYS A 204 -1.67 -1.00 -24.47
N SER A 205 -1.28 -2.25 -24.24
CA SER A 205 -0.83 -2.72 -22.92
C SER A 205 0.42 -3.59 -23.03
N LEU A 206 1.13 -3.75 -21.92
CA LEU A 206 2.19 -4.74 -21.78
C LEU A 206 1.61 -6.15 -22.00
N THR A 207 2.09 -6.89 -23.00
CA THR A 207 1.63 -8.27 -23.29
C THR A 207 2.77 -9.29 -23.27
N VAL A 208 3.99 -8.85 -22.98
CA VAL A 208 5.17 -9.70 -22.82
C VAL A 208 5.75 -9.42 -21.43
N ALA A 209 5.27 -10.15 -20.44
CA ALA A 209 5.56 -9.87 -19.04
C ALA A 209 6.56 -10.84 -18.41
N PHE A 210 7.29 -10.39 -17.39
CA PHE A 210 8.04 -11.26 -16.49
C PHE A 210 7.08 -11.87 -15.47
N GLY A 211 6.39 -12.93 -15.88
CA GLY A 211 5.48 -13.70 -15.03
C GLY A 211 5.74 -15.20 -15.11
N THR A 212 4.72 -15.99 -14.76
CA THR A 212 4.75 -17.46 -14.91
C THR A 212 4.94 -17.89 -16.37
N ASN A 213 4.43 -17.11 -17.32
CA ASN A 213 4.41 -17.43 -18.75
C ASN A 213 5.49 -16.66 -19.54
N ARG A 214 6.53 -16.15 -18.86
CA ARG A 214 7.59 -15.32 -19.46
C ARG A 214 8.36 -16.01 -20.58
N ALA A 215 8.47 -17.35 -20.52
CA ALA A 215 9.16 -18.14 -21.54
C ALA A 215 8.36 -18.21 -22.85
N ASP A 216 7.04 -18.02 -22.78
CA ASP A 216 6.13 -18.07 -23.92
C ASP A 216 5.95 -16.70 -24.59
N TYR A 217 6.66 -15.66 -24.12
CA TYR A 217 6.50 -14.28 -24.58
C TYR A 217 5.03 -13.81 -24.54
N SER A 218 4.33 -14.19 -23.48
CA SER A 218 2.89 -13.96 -23.30
C SER A 218 2.58 -13.22 -21.99
N TYR A 219 1.30 -13.05 -21.69
CA TYR A 219 0.77 -12.34 -20.52
C TYR A 219 -0.43 -13.04 -19.89
N ILE A 220 -0.74 -12.63 -18.67
CA ILE A 220 -2.00 -12.95 -17.99
C ILE A 220 -2.80 -11.64 -17.91
N PRO A 221 -4.03 -11.59 -18.43
CA PRO A 221 -4.87 -10.39 -18.34
C PRO A 221 -5.04 -9.93 -16.89
N GLY A 222 -4.96 -8.62 -16.67
CA GLY A 222 -4.98 -8.00 -15.33
C GLY A 222 -3.64 -8.03 -14.58
N GLY A 223 -2.61 -8.66 -15.13
CA GLY A 223 -1.26 -8.62 -14.56
C GLY A 223 -0.68 -7.21 -14.57
N GLY A 224 -0.23 -6.73 -13.41
CA GLY A 224 0.33 -5.39 -13.23
C GLY A 224 1.86 -5.39 -13.27
N GLY A 225 2.43 -4.89 -14.37
CA GLY A 225 3.87 -4.69 -14.55
C GLY A 225 4.47 -3.72 -13.54
N SER A 226 5.74 -3.91 -13.19
CA SER A 226 6.49 -2.97 -12.32
C SER A 226 6.56 -1.55 -12.90
N GLY A 227 6.58 -1.43 -14.23
CA GLY A 227 6.47 -0.18 -14.98
C GLY A 227 7.79 0.38 -15.48
N PRO A 228 7.79 1.62 -16.00
CA PRO A 228 8.99 2.17 -16.62
C PRO A 228 10.13 2.32 -15.62
N ASN A 229 11.35 2.09 -16.11
CA ASN A 229 12.58 2.20 -15.32
C ASN A 229 13.51 3.27 -15.91
N LEU A 230 14.33 3.91 -15.08
CA LEU A 230 15.36 4.83 -15.54
C LEU A 230 16.61 4.07 -16.00
N ILE A 231 16.87 4.08 -17.30
CA ILE A 231 18.17 3.73 -17.84
C ILE A 231 19.07 4.96 -17.69
N ARG A 232 20.16 4.80 -16.93
CA ARG A 232 21.08 5.91 -16.65
C ARG A 232 21.72 6.45 -17.94
N PRO A 233 21.95 7.77 -18.03
CA PRO A 233 21.74 8.76 -16.97
C PRO A 233 20.29 9.26 -16.84
N ASP A 234 19.50 9.31 -17.91
CA ASP A 234 18.25 10.08 -17.96
C ASP A 234 17.19 9.55 -18.95
N PHE A 235 17.22 8.26 -19.32
CA PHE A 235 16.27 7.68 -20.29
C PHE A 235 15.22 6.78 -19.62
N PRO A 236 13.95 7.22 -19.49
CA PRO A 236 12.87 6.38 -19.00
C PRO A 236 12.49 5.36 -20.08
N GLU A 237 12.54 4.07 -19.75
CA GLU A 237 12.25 2.99 -20.68
C GLU A 237 11.19 2.05 -20.12
N LEU A 238 10.27 1.64 -21.00
CA LEU A 238 9.46 0.43 -20.84
C LEU A 238 9.68 -0.46 -22.06
N LYS A 239 10.43 -1.55 -21.92
CA LYS A 239 10.74 -2.50 -22.99
C LYS A 239 9.62 -3.52 -23.15
N GLU A 240 8.63 -3.17 -23.96
CA GLU A 240 7.37 -3.91 -24.08
C GLU A 240 7.48 -5.31 -24.71
N ASN A 241 8.57 -5.62 -25.42
CA ASN A 241 8.71 -6.85 -26.21
C ASN A 241 9.77 -7.82 -25.68
N PHE A 242 10.23 -7.62 -24.44
CA PHE A 242 11.27 -8.48 -23.85
C PHE A 242 10.99 -8.72 -22.37
N PRO A 243 10.65 -9.96 -21.97
CA PRO A 243 10.16 -10.21 -20.63
C PRO A 243 11.30 -10.29 -19.61
N PHE A 244 12.56 -10.49 -19.99
CA PHE A 244 13.63 -10.76 -19.02
C PHE A 244 14.23 -9.51 -18.37
N LEU A 245 13.64 -8.33 -18.61
CA LEU A 245 13.83 -7.13 -17.81
C LEU A 245 12.76 -7.07 -16.71
N TRP A 246 12.94 -7.90 -15.68
CA TRP A 246 12.01 -8.01 -14.55
C TRP A 246 11.78 -6.67 -13.84
N GLN A 247 12.79 -5.78 -13.85
CA GLN A 247 12.68 -4.42 -13.34
C GLN A 247 11.52 -3.62 -13.95
N GLN A 248 11.13 -3.94 -15.19
CA GLN A 248 10.11 -3.21 -15.96
C GLN A 248 8.80 -4.00 -16.16
N ALA A 249 8.91 -5.32 -16.33
CA ALA A 249 7.81 -6.16 -16.79
C ALA A 249 7.31 -7.19 -15.77
N GLU A 250 7.84 -7.20 -14.54
CA GLU A 250 7.47 -8.19 -13.54
C GLU A 250 6.03 -8.07 -13.07
N TYR A 251 5.43 -9.23 -12.81
CA TYR A 251 4.20 -9.32 -12.04
C TYR A 251 4.50 -9.74 -10.62
N VAL A 252 3.87 -9.03 -9.68
CA VAL A 252 3.80 -9.42 -8.27
C VAL A 252 2.35 -9.37 -7.81
N MET A 253 1.96 -10.26 -6.91
CA MET A 253 0.58 -10.32 -6.40
C MET A 253 0.09 -8.98 -5.81
N PRO A 254 0.90 -8.24 -5.01
CA PRO A 254 0.47 -6.94 -4.50
C PRO A 254 0.16 -5.92 -5.59
N GLY A 255 0.85 -5.93 -6.74
CA GLY A 255 0.62 -4.97 -7.82
C GLY A 255 -0.74 -5.15 -8.50
N ALA A 256 -1.18 -6.40 -8.67
CA ALA A 256 -2.53 -6.68 -9.18
C ALA A 256 -3.61 -6.34 -8.13
N ALA A 257 -3.38 -6.66 -6.86
CA ALA A 257 -4.32 -6.38 -5.78
C ALA A 257 -4.54 -4.87 -5.57
N THR A 258 -3.47 -4.07 -5.58
CA THR A 258 -3.59 -2.60 -5.44
C THR A 258 -4.17 -1.96 -6.68
N TYR A 259 -3.94 -2.49 -7.89
CA TYR A 259 -4.64 -2.05 -9.10
C TYR A 259 -6.15 -2.24 -8.98
N LEU A 260 -6.59 -3.45 -8.61
CA LEU A 260 -8.01 -3.75 -8.41
C LEU A 260 -8.64 -2.79 -7.41
N PHE A 261 -7.97 -2.56 -6.28
CA PHE A 261 -8.41 -1.58 -5.30
C PHE A 261 -8.54 -0.18 -5.90
N CYS A 262 -7.51 0.32 -6.60
CA CYS A 262 -7.51 1.69 -7.14
C CYS A 262 -8.63 1.92 -8.16
N VAL A 263 -8.93 0.94 -9.01
CA VAL A 263 -10.03 1.06 -9.99
C VAL A 263 -11.39 1.07 -9.29
N LEU A 264 -11.61 0.17 -8.33
CA LEU A 264 -12.86 0.15 -7.54
C LEU A 264 -13.03 1.41 -6.70
N ALA A 265 -11.94 1.91 -6.13
CA ALA A 265 -11.91 3.17 -5.39
C ALA A 265 -12.22 4.36 -6.28
N ALA A 266 -11.70 4.39 -7.52
CA ALA A 266 -12.01 5.45 -8.47
C ALA A 266 -13.48 5.41 -8.90
N ASP A 267 -14.02 4.23 -9.18
CA ASP A 267 -15.44 4.02 -9.50
C ASP A 267 -16.35 4.55 -8.37
N SER A 268 -16.05 4.18 -7.12
CA SER A 268 -16.76 4.62 -5.91
C SER A 268 -16.74 6.13 -5.65
N LEU A 269 -15.74 6.86 -6.18
CA LEU A 269 -15.66 8.31 -6.04
C LEU A 269 -16.30 9.07 -7.22
N LEU A 270 -16.51 8.39 -8.35
CA LEU A 270 -17.09 8.97 -9.57
C LEU A 270 -18.58 8.70 -9.72
N ASN A 271 -19.07 7.57 -9.22
CA ASN A 271 -20.42 7.04 -9.38
C ASN A 271 -21.14 6.86 -8.04
#